data_AF-E4UMZ7-F1
#
_entry.id   AF-E4UMZ7-F1
#
_cell.length_a   1.000
_cell.length_b   1.000
_cell.length_c   1.000
_cell.angle_alpha   90.00
_cell.angle_beta   90.00
_cell.angle_gamma   90.00
#
_symmetry.space_group_name_H-M   'P 1'
#
loop_
_entity.id
_entity.type
_entity.pdbx_description
1 polymer ?
#
loop_
_entity_poly.entity_id
_entity_poly.type
_entity_poly.pdbx_seq_one_letter_code
_entity_poly.pdbx_strand_id
1 'polypeptide(L)'
;MRFFNVILVALMSIFIDSVIGAGCFSDKASGKCLSKARLGTAITTYCKNNWRQTTTNWRPWKDSNGGMGQIGHIGVFKSEAACRQLANSIVDKCYTGPKGGAAERGGAAINIVWCPFNSK
;
A
#
# COMPACT_ATOMS: atom_id res chain seq x y z
N MET A 1 31.35 -39.89 13.24
CA MET A 1 30.00 -40.01 12.65
C MET A 1 29.26 -38.71 12.99
N ARG A 2 29.00 -37.83 12.01
CA ARG A 2 27.76 -37.77 11.19
C ARG A 2 26.55 -37.45 12.10
N PHE A 3 25.83 -36.33 12.02
CA PHE A 3 25.60 -35.34 10.96
C PHE A 3 25.22 -33.98 11.57
N PHE A 4 25.55 -32.92 10.84
CA PHE A 4 25.12 -31.55 11.04
C PHE A 4 23.58 -31.44 11.02
N ASN A 5 22.99 -30.86 12.07
CA ASN A 5 21.64 -30.29 12.00
C ASN A 5 21.78 -28.77 11.88
N VAL A 6 22.03 -28.31 10.65
CA VAL A 6 21.81 -26.91 10.27
C VAL A 6 20.30 -26.73 10.18
N ILE A 7 19.67 -26.26 11.25
CA ILE A 7 18.29 -25.78 11.18
C ILE A 7 18.32 -24.50 10.35
N LEU A 8 17.74 -24.60 9.15
CA LEU A 8 17.53 -23.51 8.20
C LEU A 8 16.97 -22.27 8.92
N VAL A 9 17.80 -21.23 9.07
CA VAL A 9 17.32 -19.86 9.24
C VAL A 9 16.85 -19.41 7.86
N ALA A 10 15.62 -19.78 7.50
CA ALA A 10 14.97 -19.36 6.26
C ALA A 10 13.73 -18.51 6.59
N LEU A 11 13.92 -17.39 7.28
CA LEU A 11 12.87 -16.37 7.48
C LEU A 11 13.39 -14.94 7.32
N MET A 12 14.50 -14.75 6.60
CA MET A 12 15.02 -13.43 6.22
C MET A 12 15.26 -13.33 4.71
N SER A 13 14.26 -13.69 3.91
CA SER A 13 14.27 -13.46 2.46
C SER A 13 13.08 -12.61 2.03
N ILE A 14 12.89 -11.43 2.67
CA ILE A 14 11.88 -10.46 2.21
C ILE A 14 12.45 -9.05 2.09
N PHE A 15 13.65 -8.87 1.55
CA PHE A 15 14.08 -7.52 1.13
C PHE A 15 15.08 -7.60 -0.02
N ILE A 16 14.60 -7.78 -1.26
CA ILE A 16 15.24 -7.25 -2.47
C ILE A 16 14.09 -7.14 -3.49
N ASP A 17 13.46 -5.98 -3.66
CA ASP A 17 14.00 -4.95 -4.54
C ASP A 17 14.30 -3.63 -3.81
N SER A 18 15.57 -3.25 -3.83
CA SER A 18 16.01 -1.88 -3.64
C SER A 18 15.43 -1.01 -4.75
N VAL A 19 14.24 -0.43 -4.55
CA VAL A 19 13.69 0.54 -5.50
C VAL A 19 13.15 1.73 -4.73
N ILE A 20 13.80 2.86 -5.00
CA ILE A 20 13.20 4.19 -4.95
C ILE A 20 11.96 4.14 -5.86
N GLY A 21 10.80 3.69 -5.35
CA GLY A 21 9.60 3.45 -6.16
C GLY A 21 8.65 2.40 -5.59
N ALA A 22 7.46 2.30 -6.18
CA ALA A 22 6.36 1.56 -5.59
C ALA A 22 6.67 0.05 -5.40
N GLY A 23 6.57 -0.46 -4.17
CA GLY A 23 6.58 -1.88 -3.84
C GLY A 23 5.16 -2.43 -3.75
N CYS A 24 4.90 -3.61 -4.32
CA CYS A 24 3.57 -4.22 -4.31
C CYS A 24 3.51 -5.33 -3.26
N PHE A 25 2.40 -5.45 -2.51
CA PHE A 25 2.25 -6.44 -1.44
C PHE A 25 0.84 -7.03 -1.36
N SER A 26 0.71 -8.27 -0.87
CA SER A 26 -0.54 -9.04 -0.93
C SER A 26 -0.94 -9.70 0.38
N ASP A 27 0.02 -9.99 1.26
CA ASP A 27 0.02 -11.19 2.10
C ASP A 27 -1.04 -11.20 3.21
N LYS A 28 -1.76 -10.10 3.40
CA LYS A 28 -2.83 -10.01 4.42
C LYS A 28 -4.12 -9.39 3.90
N ALA A 29 -4.27 -9.19 2.60
CA ALA A 29 -5.47 -8.57 2.05
C ALA A 29 -6.37 -9.62 1.36
N SER A 30 -7.65 -9.66 1.69
CA SER A 30 -8.59 -10.65 1.15
C SER A 30 -10.03 -10.16 1.18
N GLY A 31 -10.93 -10.83 0.44
CA GLY A 31 -12.32 -10.43 0.31
C GLY A 31 -12.56 -9.51 -0.89
N LYS A 32 -13.66 -8.75 -0.85
CA LYS A 32 -14.09 -7.91 -1.97
C LYS A 32 -13.24 -6.64 -2.04
N CYS A 33 -12.54 -6.47 -3.15
CA CYS A 33 -11.63 -5.36 -3.36
C CYS A 33 -12.32 -4.17 -4.05
N LEU A 34 -11.80 -2.96 -3.83
CA LEU A 34 -12.19 -1.77 -4.57
C LEU A 34 -11.74 -1.87 -6.03
N SER A 35 -12.57 -1.36 -6.93
CA SER A 35 -12.18 -1.19 -8.33
C SER A 35 -11.09 -0.12 -8.51
N LYS A 36 -10.32 -0.19 -9.60
CA LYS A 36 -9.30 0.82 -9.94
C LYS A 36 -9.91 2.23 -10.02
N ALA A 37 -11.10 2.36 -10.61
CA ALA A 37 -11.83 3.62 -10.67
C ALA A 37 -12.15 4.16 -9.27
N ARG A 38 -12.62 3.27 -8.37
CA ARG A 38 -12.93 3.66 -6.99
C ARG A 38 -11.69 4.03 -6.20
N LEU A 39 -10.55 3.36 -6.42
CA LEU A 39 -9.26 3.76 -5.86
C LEU A 39 -8.86 5.16 -6.32
N GLY A 40 -9.07 5.51 -7.59
CA GLY A 40 -8.81 6.86 -8.10
C GLY A 40 -9.61 7.94 -7.35
N THR A 41 -10.90 7.67 -7.08
CA THR A 41 -11.75 8.56 -6.26
C THR A 41 -11.26 8.64 -4.81
N ALA A 42 -10.91 7.50 -4.21
CA ALA A 42 -10.40 7.40 -2.85
C ALA A 42 -9.09 8.18 -2.69
N ILE A 43 -8.13 8.01 -3.61
CA ILE A 43 -6.85 8.72 -3.65
C ILE A 43 -7.07 10.23 -3.74
N THR A 44 -7.94 10.67 -4.65
CA THR A 44 -8.21 12.10 -4.83
C THR A 44 -8.76 12.72 -3.55
N THR A 45 -9.75 12.08 -2.94
CA THR A 45 -10.35 12.59 -1.69
C THR A 45 -9.39 12.50 -0.52
N TYR A 46 -8.63 11.41 -0.42
CA TYR A 46 -7.64 11.21 0.62
C TYR A 46 -6.55 12.28 0.56
N CYS A 47 -5.94 12.48 -0.60
CA CYS A 47 -4.88 13.46 -0.75
C CYS A 47 -5.39 14.87 -0.50
N LYS A 48 -6.57 15.26 -1.01
CA LYS A 48 -7.19 16.57 -0.74
C LYS A 48 -7.25 16.89 0.75
N ASN A 49 -7.58 15.90 1.58
CA ASN A 49 -7.81 16.10 3.01
C ASN A 49 -6.57 15.85 3.89
N ASN A 50 -5.57 15.12 3.42
CA ASN A 50 -4.52 14.58 4.30
C ASN A 50 -3.09 14.89 3.86
N TRP A 51 -2.82 15.41 2.66
CA TRP A 51 -1.45 15.53 2.12
C TRP A 51 -0.44 16.30 3.01
N ARG A 52 -0.92 17.20 3.89
CA ARG A 52 -0.10 17.97 4.85
C ARG A 52 0.04 17.32 6.23
N GLN A 53 -0.62 16.20 6.49
CA GLN A 53 -0.53 15.54 7.79
C GLN A 53 0.82 14.84 7.88
N THR A 54 1.41 14.80 9.08
CA THR A 54 2.72 14.15 9.31
C THR A 54 2.59 12.64 9.40
N THR A 55 1.42 12.16 9.82
CA THR A 55 1.07 10.75 9.87
C THR A 55 -0.43 10.61 9.81
N THR A 56 -0.90 9.52 9.22
CA THR A 56 -2.31 9.14 9.28
C THR A 56 -2.43 7.68 9.63
N ASN A 57 -3.39 7.36 10.51
CA ASN A 57 -3.90 6.00 10.58
C ASN A 57 -4.52 5.59 9.23
N TRP A 58 -4.57 4.29 8.98
CA TRP A 58 -5.27 3.73 7.83
C TRP A 58 -6.71 4.25 7.75
N ARG A 59 -7.03 4.94 6.64
CA ARG A 59 -8.37 5.45 6.37
C ARG A 59 -9.11 4.47 5.48
N PRO A 60 -10.21 3.84 5.95
CA PRO A 60 -10.96 2.88 5.17
C PRO A 60 -11.79 3.57 4.08
N TRP A 61 -11.93 2.90 2.95
CA TRP A 61 -12.75 3.29 1.81
C TRP A 61 -13.65 2.13 1.42
N LYS A 62 -14.92 2.41 1.20
CA LYS A 62 -15.91 1.42 0.76
C LYS A 62 -16.56 1.84 -0.56
N ASP A 63 -16.95 0.87 -1.37
CA ASP A 63 -17.90 1.07 -2.46
C ASP A 63 -19.30 0.57 -2.09
N SER A 64 -20.28 0.88 -2.93
CA SER A 64 -21.68 0.46 -2.75
C SER A 64 -21.87 -1.06 -2.88
N ASN A 65 -20.91 -1.76 -3.46
CA ASN A 65 -20.94 -3.20 -3.68
C ASN A 65 -20.29 -3.97 -2.52
N GLY A 66 -19.80 -3.29 -1.48
CA GLY A 66 -19.12 -3.91 -0.33
C GLY A 66 -17.62 -4.16 -0.54
N GLY A 67 -17.04 -3.65 -1.63
CA GLY A 67 -15.60 -3.57 -1.80
C GLY A 67 -14.98 -2.63 -0.76
N MET A 68 -13.83 -3.00 -0.21
CA MET A 68 -13.16 -2.22 0.83
C MET A 68 -11.66 -2.10 0.56
N GLY A 69 -11.10 -0.93 0.82
CA GLY A 69 -9.66 -0.68 0.78
C GLY A 69 -9.26 0.34 1.83
N GLN A 70 -7.96 0.61 1.96
CA GLN A 70 -7.42 1.50 2.98
C GLN A 70 -6.26 2.31 2.40
N ILE A 71 -6.15 3.58 2.80
CA ILE A 71 -5.05 4.46 2.43
C ILE A 71 -4.45 5.08 3.70
N GLY A 72 -3.13 5.06 3.82
CA GLY A 72 -2.39 5.65 4.93
C GLY A 72 -1.07 6.24 4.44
N HIS A 73 -0.57 7.28 5.09
CA HIS A 73 0.74 7.86 4.77
C HIS A 73 1.48 8.35 6.02
N ILE A 74 2.78 8.53 5.85
CA ILE A 74 3.72 9.12 6.82
C ILE A 74 4.49 10.21 6.06
N GLY A 75 4.83 11.30 6.76
CA GLY A 75 5.55 12.44 6.20
C GLY A 75 4.65 13.40 5.43
N VAL A 76 5.11 14.65 5.30
CA VAL A 76 4.34 15.70 4.64
C VAL A 76 4.66 15.73 3.15
N PHE A 77 3.65 15.62 2.31
CA PHE A 77 3.84 15.82 0.87
C PHE A 77 4.07 17.30 0.55
N LYS A 78 4.87 17.58 -0.48
CA LYS A 78 5.09 18.96 -0.96
C LYS A 78 3.81 19.63 -1.49
N SER A 79 2.87 18.83 -2.01
CA SER A 79 1.57 19.30 -2.50
C SER A 79 0.56 18.15 -2.55
N GLU A 80 -0.73 18.50 -2.64
CA GLU A 80 -1.80 17.53 -2.94
C GLU A 80 -1.51 16.74 -4.22
N ALA A 81 -1.01 17.42 -5.26
CA ALA A 81 -0.68 16.80 -6.54
C ALA A 81 0.45 15.76 -6.38
N ALA A 82 1.46 16.03 -5.56
CA ALA A 82 2.54 15.08 -5.28
C ALA A 82 2.02 13.81 -4.58
N CYS A 83 1.10 13.96 -3.61
CA CYS A 83 0.42 12.85 -2.96
C CYS A 83 -0.34 11.99 -4.00
N ARG A 84 -1.14 12.63 -4.86
CA ARG A 84 -1.95 11.93 -5.88
C ARG A 84 -1.08 11.20 -6.90
N GLN A 85 -0.01 11.84 -7.38
CA GLN A 85 0.91 11.24 -8.35
C GLN A 85 1.58 9.99 -7.77
N LEU A 86 2.09 10.07 -6.53
CA LEU A 86 2.75 8.93 -5.90
C LEU A 86 1.73 7.79 -5.64
N ALA A 87 0.55 8.12 -5.12
CA ALA A 87 -0.52 7.15 -4.89
C ALA A 87 -0.98 6.44 -6.18
N ASN A 88 -1.20 7.19 -7.26
CA ASN A 88 -1.60 6.61 -8.53
C ASN A 88 -0.50 5.72 -9.13
N SER A 89 0.78 6.08 -8.96
CA SER A 89 1.90 5.25 -9.43
C SER A 89 1.90 3.85 -8.79
N ILE A 90 1.45 3.74 -7.53
CA ILE A 90 1.27 2.46 -6.85
C ILE A 90 0.17 1.64 -7.54
N VAL A 91 -1.00 2.25 -7.75
CA VAL A 91 -2.15 1.57 -8.37
C VAL A 91 -1.83 1.15 -9.80
N ASP A 92 -1.16 2.01 -10.58
CA ASP A 92 -0.79 1.70 -11.96
C ASP A 92 0.21 0.54 -12.04
N LYS A 93 1.16 0.47 -11.11
CA LYS A 93 2.14 -0.63 -11.05
C LYS A 93 1.55 -1.93 -10.51
N CYS A 94 0.73 -1.86 -9.47
CA CYS A 94 0.43 -3.02 -8.64
C CYS A 94 -0.97 -3.61 -8.80
N TYR A 95 -1.94 -2.86 -9.36
CA TYR A 95 -3.36 -3.25 -9.32
C TYR A 95 -3.71 -4.56 -10.05
N THR A 96 -2.92 -4.96 -11.07
CA THR A 96 -3.16 -6.20 -11.84
C THR A 96 -2.66 -7.46 -11.12
N GLY A 97 -1.90 -7.34 -10.03
CA GLY A 97 -1.33 -8.49 -9.34
C GLY A 97 -1.62 -8.45 -7.84
N PRO A 98 -0.71 -7.91 -7.00
CA PRO A 98 -0.89 -7.84 -5.55
C PRO A 98 -2.17 -7.14 -5.10
N LYS A 99 -2.40 -7.06 -3.77
CA LYS A 99 -3.63 -6.48 -3.19
C LYS A 99 -3.40 -5.14 -2.49
N GLY A 100 -2.18 -4.63 -2.61
CA GLY A 100 -1.70 -3.40 -2.02
C GLY A 100 -0.36 -2.99 -2.60
N GLY A 101 0.07 -1.79 -2.24
CA GLY A 101 1.41 -1.31 -2.51
C GLY A 101 1.76 -0.07 -1.71
N ALA A 102 3.05 0.24 -1.66
CA ALA A 102 3.63 1.34 -0.93
C ALA A 102 4.64 2.06 -1.81
N ALA A 103 4.78 3.37 -1.65
CA ALA A 103 5.86 4.13 -2.30
C ALA A 103 6.27 5.30 -1.42
N GLU A 104 7.53 5.69 -1.54
CA GLU A 104 8.09 6.86 -0.87
C GLU A 104 8.69 7.86 -1.85
N ARG A 105 8.58 9.15 -1.53
CA ARG A 105 9.23 10.23 -2.26
C ARG A 105 9.35 11.48 -1.41
N GLY A 106 10.54 12.04 -1.34
CA GLY A 106 10.77 13.36 -0.73
C GLY A 106 10.38 13.44 0.75
N GLY A 107 10.68 12.40 1.53
CA GLY A 107 10.38 12.36 2.96
C GLY A 107 8.93 12.01 3.32
N ALA A 108 8.10 11.67 2.34
CA ALA A 108 6.75 11.14 2.55
C ALA A 108 6.60 9.75 1.92
N ALA A 109 5.83 8.89 2.57
CA ALA A 109 5.52 7.53 2.14
C ALA A 109 4.02 7.29 2.21
N ILE A 110 3.43 6.69 1.16
CA ILE A 110 2.01 6.35 1.09
C ILE A 110 1.83 4.87 0.84
N ASN A 111 0.86 4.29 1.53
CA ASN A 111 0.48 2.89 1.45
C ASN A 111 -0.99 2.80 1.06
N ILE A 112 -1.30 1.86 0.16
CA ILE A 112 -2.64 1.63 -0.35
C ILE A 112 -2.90 0.12 -0.32
N VAL A 113 -4.05 -0.28 0.20
CA VAL A 113 -4.55 -1.66 0.11
C VAL A 113 -5.92 -1.59 -0.52
N TRP A 114 -6.20 -2.41 -1.53
CA TRP A 114 -7.50 -2.37 -2.22
C TRP A 114 -8.47 -3.46 -1.79
N CYS A 115 -8.09 -4.33 -0.86
CA CYS A 115 -8.99 -5.32 -0.24
C CYS A 115 -8.97 -5.15 1.29
N PRO A 116 -9.98 -5.66 2.02
CA PRO A 116 -9.94 -5.72 3.48
C PRO A 116 -8.66 -6.42 3.98
N PHE A 117 -8.08 -5.92 5.07
CA PHE A 117 -7.11 -6.71 5.84
C PHE A 117 -7.84 -7.93 6.42
N ASN A 118 -7.24 -9.10 6.24
CA ASN A 118 -7.69 -10.33 6.85
C ASN A 118 -7.26 -10.29 8.32
N SER A 119 -8.20 -10.03 9.22
CA SER A 119 -8.03 -10.22 10.66
C SER A 119 -8.43 -11.65 11.00
N LYS A 120 -7.69 -12.64 10.50
CA LYS A 120 -7.74 -13.98 11.11
C LYS A 120 -6.78 -14.02 12.28
#